data_AF-A0A193SIW7-F1
#
_entry.id   AF-A0A193SIW7-F1
#
_cell.length_a   1.000
_cell.length_b   1.000
_cell.length_c   1.000
_cell.angle_alpha   90.00
_cell.angle_beta   90.00
_cell.angle_gamma   90.00
#
_symmetry.space_group_name_H-M   'P 1'
#
loop_
_entity.id
_entity.type
_entity.pdbx_description
1 polymer ?
#
loop_
_entity_poly.entity_id
_entity_poly.type
_entity_poly.pdbx_seq_one_letter_code
_entity_poly.pdbx_strand_id
1 'polypeptide(L)'
;MHEMASTVQEVARNTTDASAAATLAEEQARHGGAVVRQATTQISELSQAIEELGGAMSVLTQDSEKIGKVIDVIKAVAEQTNLLALNAAIEAARAGEQGRGFAVVADEVRSLAQRTQDSTKEIETLILALQQGTQAAATLMVSSRERTLGTVELAQKAEQAITQINHSIGTIQEMSLQISTAAEQQSAVAEEINRSILSVRDVADQSAIASEQSATATIELASLGHDLQKMTSHFKT
;
A
#
# COMPACT_ATOMS: atom_id res chain seq x y z
N MET A 1 43.60 -24.49 -6.92
CA MET A 1 43.64 -23.59 -5.74
C MET A 1 43.35 -22.13 -6.06
N HIS A 2 43.84 -21.58 -7.18
CA HIS A 2 43.32 -20.29 -7.65
C HIS A 2 41.79 -20.27 -7.76
N GLU A 3 41.17 -21.38 -8.20
CA GLU A 3 39.72 -21.50 -8.22
C GLU A 3 39.07 -21.39 -6.85
N MET A 4 39.57 -22.07 -5.81
CA MET A 4 38.93 -22.08 -4.47
C MET A 4 38.98 -20.69 -3.80
N ALA A 5 40.12 -19.99 -3.90
CA ALA A 5 40.24 -18.63 -3.41
C ALA A 5 39.37 -17.64 -4.22
N SER A 6 39.30 -17.83 -5.55
CA SER A 6 38.44 -17.03 -6.42
C SER A 6 36.96 -17.23 -6.10
N THR A 7 36.51 -18.46 -5.86
CA THR A 7 35.11 -18.75 -5.52
C THR A 7 34.71 -18.14 -4.18
N VAL A 8 35.61 -18.15 -3.18
CA VAL A 8 35.33 -17.53 -1.87
C VAL A 8 35.23 -16.01 -1.99
N GLN A 9 36.11 -15.37 -2.77
CA GLN A 9 35.99 -13.93 -3.07
C GLN A 9 34.70 -13.59 -3.83
N GLU A 10 34.29 -14.44 -4.77
CA GLU A 10 33.05 -14.25 -5.52
C GLU A 10 31.82 -14.38 -4.62
N VAL A 11 31.80 -15.38 -3.72
CA VAL A 11 30.73 -15.53 -2.71
C VAL A 11 30.67 -14.31 -1.79
N ALA A 12 31.80 -13.83 -1.27
CA ALA A 12 31.84 -12.65 -0.41
C ALA A 12 31.33 -11.39 -1.13
N ARG A 13 31.70 -11.20 -2.40
CA ARG A 13 31.20 -10.11 -3.23
C ARG A 13 29.69 -10.20 -3.46
N ASN A 14 29.20 -11.37 -3.89
CA ASN A 14 27.76 -11.60 -4.09
C ASN A 14 26.95 -11.37 -2.81
N THR A 15 27.51 -11.74 -1.67
CA THR A 15 26.90 -11.52 -0.35
C THR A 15 26.81 -10.03 -0.01
N THR A 16 27.85 -9.26 -0.34
CA THR A 16 27.86 -7.80 -0.16
C THR A 16 26.80 -7.14 -1.05
N ASP A 17 26.73 -7.55 -2.31
CA ASP A 17 25.73 -7.05 -3.27
C ASP A 17 24.30 -7.39 -2.81
N ALA A 18 24.07 -8.61 -2.30
CA ALA A 18 22.79 -9.03 -1.73
C ALA A 18 22.39 -8.21 -0.49
N SER A 19 23.34 -7.93 0.41
CA SER A 19 23.11 -7.09 1.59
C SER A 19 22.76 -5.64 1.20
N ALA A 20 23.46 -5.08 0.20
CA ALA A 20 23.16 -3.76 -0.33
C ALA A 20 21.75 -3.71 -0.98
N ALA A 21 21.40 -4.73 -1.77
CA ALA A 21 20.06 -4.85 -2.36
C ALA A 21 18.97 -4.98 -1.30
N ALA A 22 19.21 -5.76 -0.25
CA ALA A 22 18.29 -5.89 0.89
C ALA A 22 18.08 -4.55 1.61
N THR A 23 19.15 -3.79 1.85
CA THR A 23 19.09 -2.46 2.46
C THR A 23 18.28 -1.47 1.61
N LEU A 24 18.48 -1.48 0.29
CA LEU A 24 17.69 -0.66 -0.62
C LEU A 24 16.21 -1.06 -0.61
N ALA A 25 15.92 -2.36 -0.59
CA ALA A 25 14.55 -2.87 -0.49
C ALA A 25 13.88 -2.45 0.84
N GLU A 26 14.63 -2.44 1.94
CA GLU A 26 14.15 -1.98 3.25
C GLU A 26 13.74 -0.51 3.20
N GLU A 27 14.57 0.34 2.59
CA GLU A 27 14.27 1.77 2.43
C GLU A 27 13.00 1.99 1.59
N GLN A 28 12.87 1.26 0.48
CA GLN A 28 11.68 1.33 -0.39
C GLN A 28 10.42 0.84 0.32
N ALA A 29 10.50 -0.27 1.07
CA ALA A 29 9.39 -0.79 1.84
C ALA A 29 8.99 0.17 2.97
N ARG A 30 9.96 0.79 3.66
CA ARG A 30 9.71 1.83 4.67
C ARG A 30 9.02 3.05 4.06
N HIS A 31 9.47 3.50 2.90
CA HIS A 31 8.84 4.61 2.17
C HIS A 31 7.40 4.25 1.75
N GLY A 32 7.20 3.07 1.16
CA GLY A 32 5.87 2.56 0.80
C GLY A 32 4.94 2.49 2.01
N GLY A 33 5.44 2.04 3.17
CA GLY A 33 4.67 2.01 4.41
C GLY A 33 4.27 3.39 4.89
N ALA A 34 5.12 4.40 4.73
CA ALA A 34 4.79 5.78 5.06
C ALA A 34 3.69 6.35 4.13
N VAL A 35 3.76 6.06 2.83
CA VAL A 35 2.73 6.46 1.85
C VAL A 35 1.38 5.81 2.17
N VAL A 36 1.37 4.51 2.50
CA VAL A 36 0.14 3.81 2.90
C VAL A 36 -0.47 4.42 4.16
N ARG A 37 0.34 4.70 5.19
CA ARG A 37 -0.15 5.38 6.40
C ARG A 37 -0.74 6.76 6.11
N GLN A 38 -0.09 7.55 5.26
CA GLN A 38 -0.61 8.86 4.85
C GLN A 38 -1.94 8.72 4.10
N ALA A 39 -2.06 7.73 3.20
CA ALA A 39 -3.31 7.44 2.52
C ALA A 39 -4.42 7.05 3.51
N THR A 40 -4.12 6.21 4.50
CA THR A 40 -5.08 5.83 5.57
C THR A 40 -5.58 7.05 6.34
N THR A 41 -4.69 8.00 6.69
CA THR A 41 -5.09 9.26 7.33
C THR A 41 -6.04 10.06 6.45
N GLN A 42 -5.71 10.27 5.17
CA GLN A 42 -6.57 11.00 4.24
C GLN A 42 -7.93 10.33 4.02
N ILE A 43 -7.97 9.00 3.97
CA ILE A 43 -9.22 8.24 3.86
C ILE A 43 -10.07 8.40 5.12
N SER A 44 -9.45 8.44 6.30
CA SER A 44 -10.16 8.70 7.56
C SER A 44 -10.77 10.10 7.60
N GLU A 45 -10.03 11.11 7.14
CA GLU A 45 -10.53 12.49 7.00
C GLU A 45 -11.69 12.57 6.00
N LEU A 46 -11.57 11.86 4.87
CA LEU A 46 -12.65 11.75 3.89
C LEU A 46 -13.91 11.12 4.49
N SER A 47 -13.76 10.05 5.29
CA SER A 47 -14.89 9.41 5.96
C SER A 47 -15.61 10.37 6.89
N GLN A 48 -14.86 11.20 7.64
CA GLN A 48 -15.42 12.22 8.52
C GLN A 48 -16.17 13.29 7.72
N ALA A 49 -15.60 13.78 6.62
CA ALA A 49 -16.25 14.75 5.75
C ALA A 49 -17.56 14.22 5.13
N ILE A 50 -17.60 12.93 4.78
CA ILE A 50 -18.83 12.28 4.28
C ILE A 50 -19.90 12.23 5.38
N GLU A 51 -19.53 11.93 6.62
CA GLU A 51 -20.47 11.91 7.76
C GLU A 51 -21.07 13.31 8.01
N GLU A 52 -20.23 14.35 8.00
CA GLU A 52 -20.65 15.76 8.17
C GLU A 52 -21.61 16.22 7.06
N LEU A 53 -21.27 15.91 5.80
CA LEU A 53 -22.14 16.20 4.67
C LEU A 53 -23.47 15.43 4.75
N GLY A 54 -23.46 14.18 5.25
CA GLY A 54 -24.67 13.42 5.52
C GLY A 54 -25.59 14.13 6.53
N GLY A 55 -25.01 14.71 7.59
CA GLY A 55 -25.73 15.56 8.54
C GLY A 55 -26.32 16.81 7.88
N ALA A 56 -25.53 17.51 7.05
CA ALA A 56 -26.00 18.69 6.32
C ALA A 56 -27.17 18.37 5.36
N MET A 57 -27.12 17.23 4.67
CA MET A 57 -28.23 16.78 3.82
C MET A 57 -29.50 16.47 4.63
N SER A 58 -29.35 15.88 5.82
CA SER A 58 -30.49 15.64 6.72
C SER A 58 -31.18 16.94 7.14
N VAL A 59 -30.39 17.96 7.51
CA VAL A 59 -30.91 19.30 7.85
C VAL A 59 -31.62 19.92 6.65
N LEU A 60 -31.02 19.86 5.46
CA LEU A 60 -31.61 20.44 4.24
C LEU A 60 -32.94 19.76 3.86
N THR A 61 -33.04 18.44 4.03
CA THR A 61 -34.31 17.71 3.85
C THR A 61 -35.37 18.20 4.86
N GLN A 62 -35.01 18.34 6.14
CA GLN A 62 -35.93 18.82 7.16
C GLN A 62 -36.40 20.27 6.91
N ASP A 63 -35.50 21.15 6.46
CA ASP A 63 -35.86 22.52 6.14
C ASP A 63 -36.73 22.60 4.88
N SER A 64 -36.49 21.75 3.89
CA SER A 64 -37.34 21.64 2.70
C SER A 64 -38.76 21.17 3.07
N GLU A 65 -38.91 20.24 4.01
CA GLU A 65 -40.22 19.84 4.55
C GLU A 65 -40.93 20.99 5.27
N LYS A 66 -40.21 21.80 6.05
CA LYS A 66 -40.79 22.99 6.70
C LYS A 66 -41.26 24.00 5.67
N ILE A 67 -40.49 24.25 4.61
CA ILE A 67 -40.89 25.14 3.52
C ILE A 67 -42.15 24.61 2.84
N GLY A 68 -42.23 23.30 2.57
CA GLY A 68 -43.43 22.66 2.03
C GLY A 68 -44.69 22.99 2.85
N LYS A 69 -44.61 22.86 4.19
CA LYS A 69 -45.72 23.22 5.09
C LYS A 69 -46.10 24.70 5.03
N VAL A 70 -45.13 25.59 4.84
CA VAL A 70 -45.41 27.03 4.68
C VAL A 70 -46.12 27.30 3.35
N ILE A 71 -45.71 26.63 2.27
CA ILE A 71 -46.35 26.73 0.97
C ILE A 71 -47.80 26.24 1.02
N ASP A 72 -48.09 25.16 1.75
CA ASP A 72 -49.45 24.68 1.96
C ASP A 72 -50.34 25.74 2.63
N VAL A 73 -49.81 26.47 3.62
CA VAL A 73 -50.53 27.58 4.27
C VAL A 73 -50.77 28.74 3.30
N ILE A 74 -49.77 29.14 2.50
CA ILE A 74 -49.93 30.23 1.53
C ILE A 74 -50.98 29.86 0.47
N LYS A 75 -50.97 28.61 0.00
CA LYS A 75 -51.95 28.08 -0.95
C LYS A 75 -53.37 28.14 -0.37
N ALA A 76 -53.56 27.73 0.89
CA ALA A 76 -54.83 27.82 1.58
C ALA A 76 -55.31 29.29 1.75
N VAL A 77 -54.40 30.20 2.10
CA VAL A 77 -54.71 31.64 2.20
C VAL A 77 -55.08 32.24 0.85
N ALA A 78 -54.38 31.89 -0.22
CA ALA A 78 -54.67 32.35 -1.56
C ALA A 78 -56.04 31.83 -2.05
N GLU A 79 -56.37 30.57 -1.76
CA GLU A 79 -57.69 29.99 -2.05
C GLU A 79 -58.82 30.68 -1.27
N GLN A 80 -58.62 30.91 0.03
CA GLN A 80 -59.57 31.66 0.84
C GLN A 80 -59.74 33.10 0.35
N THR A 81 -58.65 33.76 -0.06
CA THR A 81 -58.68 35.12 -0.62
C THR A 81 -59.43 35.15 -1.95
N ASN A 82 -59.23 34.15 -2.81
CA ASN A 82 -59.95 33.99 -4.06
C ASN A 82 -61.47 33.82 -3.83
N LEU A 83 -61.87 33.01 -2.84
CA LEU A 83 -63.27 32.83 -2.45
C LEU A 83 -63.88 34.12 -1.86
N LEU A 84 -63.14 34.83 -1.02
CA LEU A 84 -63.58 36.12 -0.46
C LEU A 84 -63.77 37.17 -1.56
N ALA A 85 -62.84 37.26 -2.51
CA ALA A 85 -62.91 38.16 -3.65
C ALA A 85 -64.10 37.86 -4.55
N LEU A 86 -64.38 36.57 -4.79
CA LEU A 86 -65.56 36.15 -5.54
C LEU A 86 -66.86 36.58 -4.85
N ASN A 87 -66.98 36.38 -3.54
CA ASN A 87 -68.15 36.82 -2.78
C ASN A 87 -68.30 38.35 -2.81
N ALA A 88 -67.20 39.10 -2.72
CA ALA A 88 -67.22 40.56 -2.83
C ALA A 88 -67.65 41.04 -4.23
N ALA A 89 -67.19 40.37 -5.30
CA ALA A 89 -67.61 40.66 -6.67
C ALA A 89 -69.11 40.42 -6.87
N ILE A 90 -69.65 39.33 -6.30
CA ILE A 90 -71.09 39.02 -6.32
C ILE A 90 -71.89 40.11 -5.61
N GLU A 91 -71.46 40.54 -4.40
CA GLU A 91 -72.20 41.56 -3.64
C GLU A 91 -72.07 42.95 -4.30
N ALA A 92 -70.93 43.27 -4.91
CA ALA A 92 -70.74 44.48 -5.69
C ALA A 92 -71.67 44.53 -6.92
N ALA A 93 -71.82 43.40 -7.62
CA ALA A 93 -72.78 43.29 -8.73
C ALA A 93 -74.23 43.49 -8.24
N ARG A 94 -74.55 43.01 -7.03
CA ARG A 94 -75.87 43.16 -6.40
C ARG A 94 -76.20 44.61 -6.02
N ALA A 95 -75.20 45.42 -5.69
CA ALA A 95 -75.33 46.84 -5.38
C ALA A 95 -75.49 47.75 -6.62
N GLY A 96 -75.40 47.18 -7.84
CA GLY A 96 -75.59 47.92 -9.10
C GLY A 96 -74.54 49.02 -9.32
N GLU A 97 -74.98 50.21 -9.74
CA GLU A 97 -74.07 51.34 -10.04
C GLU A 97 -73.25 51.80 -8.83
N GLN A 98 -73.77 51.66 -7.60
CA GLN A 98 -73.04 52.01 -6.37
C GLN A 98 -71.90 51.03 -6.04
N GLY A 99 -71.94 49.82 -6.60
CA GLY A 99 -70.94 48.77 -6.38
C GLY A 99 -69.80 48.73 -7.40
N ARG A 100 -69.82 49.54 -8.46
CA ARG A 100 -68.84 49.46 -9.57
C ARG A 100 -67.39 49.59 -9.11
N GLY A 101 -67.10 50.51 -8.19
CA GLY A 101 -65.75 50.66 -7.63
C GLY A 101 -65.29 49.42 -6.84
N PHE A 102 -66.19 48.81 -6.07
CA PHE A 102 -65.91 47.58 -5.32
C PHE A 102 -65.74 46.37 -6.23
N ALA A 103 -66.49 46.28 -7.33
CA ALA A 103 -66.37 45.19 -8.29
C ALA A 103 -64.96 45.15 -8.93
N VAL A 104 -64.41 46.30 -9.32
CA VAL A 104 -63.05 46.39 -9.88
C VAL A 104 -61.99 45.94 -8.87
N VAL A 105 -62.12 46.37 -7.61
CA VAL A 105 -61.20 45.95 -6.55
C VAL A 105 -61.32 44.43 -6.29
N ALA A 106 -62.53 43.88 -6.28
CA ALA A 106 -62.76 42.47 -6.09
C ALA A 106 -62.13 41.62 -7.21
N ASP A 107 -62.26 42.03 -8.47
CA ASP A 107 -61.62 41.34 -9.61
C ASP A 107 -60.09 41.42 -9.55
N GLU A 108 -59.51 42.55 -9.15
CA GLU A 108 -58.06 42.69 -8.97
C GLU A 108 -57.52 41.80 -7.85
N VAL A 109 -58.21 41.75 -6.70
CA VAL A 109 -57.87 40.85 -5.59
C VAL A 109 -57.99 39.39 -6.03
N ARG A 110 -59.00 39.04 -6.83
CA ARG A 110 -59.17 37.68 -7.37
C ARG A 110 -58.00 37.29 -8.28
N SER A 111 -57.62 38.20 -9.19
CA SER A 111 -56.47 38.00 -10.09
C SER A 111 -55.17 37.82 -9.31
N LEU A 112 -54.94 38.62 -8.26
CA LEU A 112 -53.76 38.49 -7.39
C LEU A 112 -53.74 37.17 -6.62
N ALA A 113 -54.90 36.73 -6.11
CA ALA A 113 -55.03 35.44 -5.43
C ALA A 113 -54.71 34.27 -6.38
N GLN A 114 -55.18 34.31 -7.62
CA GLN A 114 -54.90 33.30 -8.64
C GLN A 114 -53.42 33.27 -9.03
N ARG A 115 -52.80 34.45 -9.26
CA ARG A 115 -51.35 34.55 -9.49
C ARG A 115 -50.52 34.01 -8.32
N THR A 116 -51.00 34.21 -7.09
CA THR A 116 -50.35 33.67 -5.89
C THR A 116 -50.42 32.15 -5.88
N GLN A 117 -51.57 31.56 -6.21
CA GLN A 117 -51.72 30.10 -6.33
C GLN A 117 -50.78 29.51 -7.39
N ASP A 118 -50.72 30.11 -8.57
CA ASP A 118 -49.83 29.66 -9.65
C ASP A 118 -48.36 29.69 -9.20
N SER A 119 -47.95 30.78 -8.54
CA SER A 119 -46.59 30.92 -7.99
C SER A 119 -46.30 29.86 -6.90
N THR A 120 -47.26 29.60 -6.00
CA THR A 120 -47.07 28.56 -4.97
C THR A 120 -46.93 27.17 -5.57
N LYS A 121 -47.59 26.87 -6.69
CA LYS A 121 -47.48 25.59 -7.39
C LYS A 121 -46.11 25.41 -8.06
N GLU A 122 -45.56 26.48 -8.62
CA GLU A 122 -44.19 26.47 -9.15
C GLU A 122 -43.17 26.23 -8.02
N ILE A 123 -43.32 26.92 -6.88
CA ILE A 123 -42.44 26.71 -5.72
C ILE A 123 -42.59 25.29 -5.16
N GLU A 124 -43.80 24.75 -5.06
CA GLU A 124 -44.06 23.36 -4.64
C GLU A 124 -43.27 22.37 -5.52
N THR A 125 -43.27 22.58 -6.84
CA THR A 125 -42.51 21.76 -7.79
C THR A 125 -40.99 21.84 -7.54
N LEU A 126 -40.48 23.05 -7.27
CA LEU A 126 -39.06 23.26 -6.96
C LEU A 126 -38.66 22.59 -5.64
N ILE A 127 -39.52 22.66 -4.61
CA ILE A 127 -39.26 22.03 -3.31
C ILE A 127 -39.27 20.50 -3.43
N LEU A 128 -40.20 19.93 -4.21
CA LEU A 128 -40.20 18.49 -4.48
C LEU A 128 -38.92 18.04 -5.20
N ALA A 129 -38.47 18.80 -6.20
CA ALA A 129 -37.22 18.52 -6.89
C ALA A 129 -36.01 18.63 -5.94
N LEU A 130 -36.00 19.62 -5.05
CA LEU A 130 -34.98 19.78 -4.03
C LEU A 130 -34.93 18.58 -3.08
N GLN A 131 -36.08 18.17 -2.52
CA GLN A 131 -36.18 16.99 -1.65
C GLN A 131 -35.70 15.70 -2.33
N GLN A 132 -36.04 15.52 -3.60
CA GLN A 132 -35.61 14.37 -4.37
C GLN A 132 -34.08 14.39 -4.59
N GLY A 133 -33.52 15.57 -4.89
CA GLY A 133 -32.08 15.79 -5.04
C GLY A 133 -31.31 15.54 -3.75
N THR A 134 -31.79 16.02 -2.60
CA THR A 134 -31.14 15.80 -1.31
C THR A 134 -31.19 14.33 -0.88
N GLN A 135 -32.30 13.65 -1.13
CA GLN A 135 -32.41 12.21 -0.84
C GLN A 135 -31.46 11.37 -1.71
N ALA A 136 -31.34 11.71 -2.99
CA ALA A 136 -30.39 11.06 -3.89
C ALA A 136 -28.94 11.30 -3.44
N ALA A 137 -28.60 12.54 -3.07
CA ALA A 137 -27.30 12.88 -2.53
C ALA A 137 -27.00 12.09 -1.24
N ALA A 138 -27.93 12.06 -0.29
CA ALA A 138 -27.80 11.29 0.96
C ALA A 138 -27.52 9.80 0.71
N THR A 139 -28.23 9.19 -0.24
CA THR A 139 -28.02 7.79 -0.63
C THR A 139 -26.61 7.56 -1.20
N LEU A 140 -26.13 8.47 -2.04
CA LEU A 140 -24.77 8.43 -2.58
C LEU A 140 -23.72 8.60 -1.47
N MET A 141 -23.99 9.42 -0.45
CA MET A 141 -23.10 9.58 0.70
C MET A 141 -22.95 8.29 1.49
N VAL A 142 -24.05 7.58 1.75
CA VAL A 142 -24.03 6.29 2.44
C VAL A 142 -23.20 5.26 1.66
N SER A 143 -23.40 5.15 0.36
CA SER A 143 -22.58 4.26 -0.49
C SER A 143 -21.10 4.69 -0.52
N SER A 144 -20.82 5.99 -0.55
CA SER A 144 -19.45 6.51 -0.53
C SER A 144 -18.75 6.20 0.79
N ARG A 145 -19.47 6.25 1.90
CA ARG A 145 -18.98 5.86 3.23
C ARG A 145 -18.59 4.38 3.28
N GLU A 146 -19.45 3.50 2.77
CA GLU A 146 -19.17 2.06 2.71
C GLU A 146 -17.91 1.76 1.88
N ARG A 147 -17.77 2.40 0.71
CA ARG A 147 -16.57 2.26 -0.14
C ARG A 147 -15.31 2.79 0.55
N THR A 148 -15.43 3.88 1.30
CA THR A 148 -14.33 4.47 2.08
C THR A 148 -13.86 3.49 3.16
N LEU A 149 -14.79 2.88 3.90
CA LEU A 149 -14.48 1.83 4.88
C LEU A 149 -13.77 0.63 4.25
N GLY A 150 -14.23 0.14 3.10
CA GLY A 150 -13.55 -0.93 2.36
C GLY A 150 -12.13 -0.54 1.92
N THR A 151 -11.91 0.74 1.60
CA THR A 151 -10.58 1.25 1.23
C THR A 151 -9.64 1.29 2.44
N VAL A 152 -10.14 1.62 3.64
CA VAL A 152 -9.36 1.52 4.89
C VAL A 152 -8.90 0.08 5.13
N GLU A 153 -9.78 -0.91 4.96
CA GLU A 153 -9.42 -2.32 5.13
C GLU A 153 -8.32 -2.75 4.14
N LEU A 154 -8.41 -2.31 2.88
CA LEU A 154 -7.37 -2.58 1.88
C LEU A 154 -6.03 -1.92 2.24
N ALA A 155 -6.05 -0.69 2.76
CA ALA A 155 -4.85 -0.01 3.21
C ALA A 155 -4.19 -0.74 4.39
N GLN A 156 -4.98 -1.24 5.34
CA GLN A 156 -4.48 -2.07 6.46
C GLN A 156 -3.83 -3.38 5.96
N LYS A 157 -4.44 -4.05 4.99
CA LYS A 157 -3.85 -5.25 4.36
C LYS A 157 -2.52 -4.93 3.66
N ALA A 158 -2.44 -3.78 2.99
CA ALA A 158 -1.19 -3.33 2.37
C ALA A 158 -0.10 -3.04 3.41
N GLU A 159 -0.46 -2.41 4.55
CA GLU A 159 0.48 -2.16 5.64
C GLU A 159 1.01 -3.47 6.27
N GLN A 160 0.16 -4.48 6.43
CA GLN A 160 0.57 -5.81 6.88
C GLN A 160 1.53 -6.48 5.88
N ALA A 161 1.24 -6.40 4.58
CA ALA A 161 2.12 -6.94 3.55
C ALA A 161 3.50 -6.26 3.55
N ILE A 162 3.56 -4.95 3.71
CA ILE A 162 4.82 -4.20 3.83
C ILE A 162 5.59 -4.60 5.08
N THR A 163 4.90 -4.84 6.20
CA THR A 163 5.52 -5.34 7.43
C THR A 163 6.13 -6.73 7.22
N GLN A 164 5.44 -7.63 6.52
CA GLN A 164 5.95 -8.95 6.16
C GLN A 164 7.18 -8.87 5.24
N ILE A 165 7.18 -7.93 4.30
CA ILE A 165 8.31 -7.66 3.40
C ILE A 165 9.53 -7.20 4.23
N ASN A 166 9.35 -6.24 5.13
CA ASN A 166 10.44 -5.77 6.01
C ASN A 166 11.03 -6.90 6.86
N HIS A 167 10.19 -7.78 7.42
CA HIS A 167 10.68 -8.94 8.15
C HIS A 167 11.52 -9.87 7.27
N SER A 168 11.05 -10.16 6.05
CA SER A 168 11.77 -11.00 5.09
C SER A 168 13.11 -10.39 4.68
N ILE A 169 13.16 -9.07 4.51
CA ILE A 169 14.40 -8.34 4.22
C ILE A 169 15.39 -8.45 5.39
N GLY A 170 14.91 -8.32 6.63
CA GLY A 170 15.74 -8.53 7.82
C GLY A 170 16.35 -9.94 7.87
N THR A 171 15.59 -10.97 7.51
CA THR A 171 16.12 -12.34 7.37
C THR A 171 17.21 -12.42 6.30
N ILE A 172 17.04 -11.75 5.15
CA ILE A 172 18.06 -11.73 4.08
C ILE A 172 19.36 -11.06 4.56
N GLN A 173 19.27 -9.97 5.32
CA GLN A 173 20.44 -9.31 5.92
C GLN A 173 21.17 -10.24 6.90
N GLU A 174 20.42 -10.96 7.75
CA GLU A 174 21.00 -11.92 8.69
C GLU A 174 21.67 -13.10 7.97
N MET A 175 21.02 -13.65 6.94
CA MET A 175 21.61 -14.68 6.08
C MET A 175 22.88 -14.19 5.39
N SER A 176 22.89 -12.95 4.91
CA SER A 176 24.08 -12.37 4.26
C SER A 176 25.24 -12.27 5.26
N LEU A 177 24.98 -11.87 6.50
CA LEU A 177 26.01 -11.84 7.55
C LEU A 177 26.59 -13.24 7.83
N GLN A 178 25.73 -14.26 7.89
CA GLN A 178 26.15 -15.65 8.09
C GLN A 178 26.98 -16.18 6.91
N ILE A 179 26.56 -15.91 5.68
CA ILE A 179 27.30 -16.31 4.48
C ILE A 179 28.67 -15.62 4.44
N SER A 180 28.75 -14.33 4.77
CA SER A 180 30.02 -13.60 4.84
C SER A 180 30.97 -14.24 5.85
N THR A 181 30.46 -14.57 7.04
CA THR A 181 31.25 -15.24 8.09
C THR A 181 31.74 -16.62 7.63
N ALA A 182 30.87 -17.40 6.97
CA ALA A 182 31.23 -18.71 6.44
C ALA A 182 32.27 -18.61 5.31
N ALA A 183 32.19 -17.58 4.46
CA ALA A 183 33.17 -17.33 3.41
C ALA A 183 34.54 -16.98 3.99
N GLU A 184 34.61 -16.16 5.05
CA GLU A 184 35.87 -15.87 5.76
C GLU A 184 36.49 -17.14 6.35
N GLN A 185 35.67 -18.00 6.98
CA GLN A 185 36.13 -19.29 7.50
C GLN A 185 36.64 -20.22 6.40
N GLN A 186 35.92 -20.31 5.27
CA GLN A 186 36.38 -21.09 4.11
C GLN A 186 37.69 -20.56 3.54
N SER A 187 37.89 -19.24 3.51
CA SER A 187 39.16 -18.63 3.08
C SER A 187 40.32 -19.09 3.98
N ALA A 188 40.12 -19.06 5.30
CA ALA A 188 41.14 -19.50 6.25
C ALA A 188 41.49 -20.99 6.09
N VAL A 189 40.48 -21.84 5.93
CA VAL A 189 40.67 -23.28 5.69
C VAL A 189 41.39 -23.54 4.36
N ALA A 190 41.04 -22.80 3.30
CA ALA A 190 41.71 -22.92 2.00
C ALA A 190 43.21 -22.57 2.10
N GLU A 191 43.56 -21.57 2.91
CA GLU A 191 44.96 -21.18 3.14
C GLU A 191 45.73 -22.23 3.96
N GLU A 192 45.09 -22.87 4.94
CA GLU A 192 45.65 -24.00 5.69
C GLU A 192 45.88 -25.23 4.80
N ILE A 193 44.92 -25.54 3.92
CA ILE A 193 45.06 -26.59 2.90
C ILE A 193 46.24 -26.28 1.98
N ASN A 194 46.39 -25.02 1.55
CA ASN A 194 47.52 -24.60 0.73
C ASN A 194 48.86 -24.88 1.41
N ARG A 195 49.00 -24.48 2.68
CA ARG A 195 50.20 -24.77 3.48
C ARG A 195 50.46 -26.26 3.62
N SER A 196 49.41 -27.05 3.85
CA SER A 196 49.53 -28.51 3.97
C SER A 196 50.00 -29.16 2.67
N ILE A 197 49.50 -28.71 1.52
CA ILE A 197 49.93 -29.19 0.20
C ILE A 197 51.41 -28.86 -0.05
N LEU A 198 51.86 -27.64 0.29
CA LEU A 198 53.27 -27.27 0.17
C LEU A 198 54.15 -28.15 1.06
N SER A 199 53.74 -28.40 2.32
CA SER A 199 54.47 -29.30 3.21
C SER A 199 54.53 -30.74 2.69
N VAL A 200 53.46 -31.27 2.10
CA VAL A 200 53.44 -32.61 1.50
C VAL A 200 54.40 -32.68 0.31
N ARG A 201 54.44 -31.63 -0.52
CA ARG A 201 55.39 -31.52 -1.62
C ARG A 201 56.84 -31.55 -1.11
N ASP A 202 57.16 -30.75 -0.09
CA ASP A 202 58.52 -30.69 0.46
C ASP A 202 58.96 -32.06 1.02
N VAL A 203 58.06 -32.77 1.70
CA VAL A 203 58.31 -34.14 2.19
C VAL A 203 58.50 -35.13 1.03
N ALA A 204 57.71 -35.01 -0.04
CA ALA A 204 57.87 -35.85 -1.22
C ALA A 204 59.22 -35.63 -1.92
N ASP A 205 59.65 -34.37 -2.05
CA ASP A 205 60.96 -34.00 -2.61
C ASP A 205 62.10 -34.56 -1.75
N GLN A 206 62.01 -34.45 -0.42
CA GLN A 206 62.99 -35.06 0.51
C GLN A 206 63.01 -36.59 0.41
N SER A 207 61.84 -37.23 0.30
CA SER A 207 61.75 -38.69 0.18
C SER A 207 62.34 -39.20 -1.14
N ALA A 208 62.23 -38.42 -2.22
CA ALA A 208 62.87 -38.73 -3.49
C ALA A 208 64.40 -38.68 -3.37
N ILE A 209 64.95 -37.64 -2.74
CA ILE A 209 66.39 -37.51 -2.48
C ILE A 209 66.91 -38.66 -1.61
N ALA A 210 66.20 -38.98 -0.52
CA ALA A 210 66.59 -40.08 0.37
C ALA A 210 66.55 -41.46 -0.32
N SER A 211 65.60 -41.66 -1.25
CA SER A 211 65.54 -42.89 -2.07
C SER A 211 66.71 -42.98 -3.03
N GLU A 212 67.12 -41.87 -3.65
CA GLU A 212 68.28 -41.81 -4.56
C GLU A 212 69.59 -42.08 -3.81
N GLN A 213 69.75 -41.53 -2.60
CA GLN A 213 70.86 -41.82 -1.70
C GLN A 213 70.87 -43.31 -1.28
N SER A 214 69.71 -43.87 -0.94
CA SER A 214 69.59 -45.28 -0.56
C SER A 214 69.93 -46.21 -1.73
N ALA A 215 69.51 -45.86 -2.96
CA ALA A 215 69.86 -46.61 -4.16
C ALA A 215 71.38 -46.58 -4.39
N THR A 216 72.01 -45.43 -4.23
CA THR A 216 73.47 -45.26 -4.35
C THR A 216 74.21 -46.12 -3.31
N ALA A 217 73.81 -46.06 -2.04
CA ALA A 217 74.40 -46.87 -0.97
C ALA A 217 74.21 -48.38 -1.22
N THR A 218 73.08 -48.78 -1.80
CA THR A 218 72.83 -50.19 -2.16
C THR A 218 73.78 -50.67 -3.27
N ILE A 219 74.08 -49.82 -4.26
CA ILE A 219 75.06 -50.12 -5.32
C ILE A 219 76.46 -50.27 -4.70
N GLU A 220 76.87 -49.37 -3.80
CA GLU A 220 78.16 -49.45 -3.12
C GLU A 220 78.29 -50.71 -2.26
N LEU A 221 77.24 -51.06 -1.49
CA LEU A 221 77.18 -52.29 -0.70
C LEU A 221 77.27 -53.54 -1.59
N ALA A 222 76.60 -53.56 -2.74
CA ALA A 222 76.70 -54.66 -3.69
C ALA A 222 78.12 -54.81 -4.25
N SER A 223 78.79 -53.68 -4.55
CA SER A 223 80.20 -53.68 -4.98
C SER A 223 81.12 -54.22 -3.88
N LEU A 224 81.00 -53.74 -2.65
CA LEU A 224 81.80 -54.20 -1.52
C LEU A 224 81.57 -55.68 -1.22
N GLY A 225 80.32 -56.13 -1.31
CA GLY A 225 79.97 -57.54 -1.19
C GLY A 225 80.66 -58.41 -2.24
N HIS A 226 80.72 -57.95 -3.50
CA HIS A 226 81.44 -58.62 -4.56
C HIS A 226 82.96 -58.68 -4.31
N ASP A 227 83.56 -57.60 -3.81
CA ASP A 227 84.99 -57.54 -3.49
C ASP A 227 85.37 -58.47 -2.31
N LEU A 228 84.55 -58.51 -1.26
CA LEU A 228 84.70 -59.48 -0.17
C LEU A 228 84.60 -60.93 -0.67
N GLN A 229 83.68 -61.19 -1.59
CA GLN A 229 83.51 -62.52 -2.20
C GLN A 229 84.74 -62.93 -3.02
N LYS A 230 85.34 -61.98 -3.77
CA LYS A 230 86.63 -62.19 -4.46
C LYS A 230 87.74 -62.50 -3.46
N MET A 231 87.93 -61.70 -2.42
CA MET A 231 88.99 -61.92 -1.42
C MET A 231 88.85 -63.28 -0.74
N THR A 232 87.65 -63.64 -0.30
CA THR A 232 87.40 -64.94 0.34
C THR A 232 87.60 -66.13 -0.60
N SER A 233 87.31 -65.99 -1.90
CA SER A 233 87.65 -67.03 -2.88
C SER A 233 89.15 -67.22 -3.08
N HIS A 234 89.96 -66.17 -2.88
CA HIS A 234 91.42 -66.24 -2.97
C HIS A 234 92.06 -67.01 -1.79
N PHE A 235 91.38 -67.04 -0.65
CA PHE A 235 91.79 -67.82 0.53
C PHE A 235 91.24 -69.26 0.55
N LYS A 236 90.49 -69.68 -0.49
CA LYS A 236 89.81 -70.99 -0.54
C LYS A 236 90.63 -72.09 -1.27
N THR A 237 91.92 -71.85 -1.49
CA THR A 237 92.95 -72.84 -1.88
C THR A 237 93.71 -73.32 -0.66
#